data_AF-A0A8H6BXA5-F1
#
_entry.id   AF-A0A8H6BXA5-F1
#
_cell.length_a   1.000
_cell.length_b   1.000
_cell.length_c   1.000
_cell.angle_alpha   90.00
_cell.angle_beta   90.00
_cell.angle_gamma   90.00
#
_symmetry.space_group_name_H-M   'P 1'
#
loop_
_entity.id
_entity.type
_entity.pdbx_description
1 polymer ?
#
loop_
_entity_poly.entity_id
_entity_poly.type
_entity_poly.pdbx_seq_one_letter_code
_entity_poly.pdbx_strand_id
1 'polypeptide(L)'
;MSQNTKTYRDAFALFDKKGTGKIPVEHLGDLLRSVGQNPTLAEIADLQKTIKGSEFDFDTYQEIINRPDGFKPLGLPEDYIKGFQVFDKDHTGYIGVGELRYILTSIGEKLTTSKLMSY
;
A
#
# COMPACT_ATOMS: atom_id res chain seq x y z
N MET A 1 22.22 -11.93 -4.51
CA MET A 1 21.51 -10.63 -4.65
C MET A 1 21.28 -10.39 -6.14
N SER A 2 20.25 -9.64 -6.54
CA SER A 2 20.01 -9.12 -7.92
C SER A 2 18.97 -9.78 -8.84
N GLN A 3 17.89 -10.42 -8.34
CA GLN A 3 16.77 -10.82 -9.23
C GLN A 3 15.66 -9.76 -9.38
N ASN A 4 15.48 -8.81 -8.45
CA ASN A 4 14.36 -7.86 -8.52
C ASN A 4 14.68 -6.51 -9.19
N THR A 5 15.95 -6.19 -9.47
CA THR A 5 16.33 -4.88 -10.06
C THR A 5 15.74 -4.66 -11.45
N LYS A 6 15.59 -5.72 -12.26
CA LYS A 6 14.90 -5.63 -13.56
C LYS A 6 13.42 -5.33 -13.37
N THR A 7 12.73 -6.08 -12.52
CA THR A 7 11.30 -5.88 -12.21
C THR A 7 11.01 -4.46 -11.69
N TYR A 8 11.89 -3.93 -10.85
CA TYR A 8 11.75 -2.57 -10.32
C TYR A 8 11.94 -1.51 -11.39
N ARG A 9 12.89 -1.71 -12.31
CA ARG A 9 13.15 -0.80 -13.41
C ARG A 9 12.04 -0.84 -14.46
N ASP A 10 11.52 -2.03 -14.76
CA ASP A 10 10.39 -2.22 -15.67
C ASP A 10 9.12 -1.56 -15.10
N ALA A 11 8.86 -1.75 -13.81
CA ALA A 11 7.77 -1.07 -13.11
C ALA A 11 7.94 0.47 -13.16
N PHE A 12 9.14 0.98 -12.87
CA PHE A 12 9.40 2.43 -12.94
C PHE A 12 9.15 2.98 -14.36
N ALA A 13 9.62 2.28 -15.40
CA ALA A 13 9.41 2.68 -16.80
C ALA A 13 7.94 2.70 -17.21
N LEU A 14 7.09 1.85 -16.63
CA LEU A 14 5.64 1.88 -16.89
C LEU A 14 4.95 3.15 -16.34
N PHE A 15 5.48 3.70 -15.26
CA PHE A 15 4.95 4.91 -14.63
C PHE A 15 5.57 6.18 -15.23
N ASP A 16 6.85 6.15 -15.62
CA ASP A 16 7.52 7.23 -16.36
C ASP A 16 7.17 7.20 -17.86
N LYS A 17 5.91 7.48 -18.19
CA LYS A 17 5.41 7.49 -19.58
C LYS A 17 6.11 8.50 -20.49
N LYS A 18 6.74 9.53 -19.91
CA LYS A 18 7.39 10.61 -20.64
C LYS A 18 8.90 10.37 -20.81
N GLY A 19 9.46 9.35 -20.16
CA GLY A 19 10.89 9.04 -20.19
C GLY A 19 11.73 10.16 -19.57
N THR A 20 11.20 10.90 -18.59
CA THR A 20 11.90 12.01 -17.94
C THR A 20 12.90 11.53 -16.89
N GLY A 21 12.87 10.24 -16.55
CA GLY A 21 13.60 9.65 -15.43
C GLY A 21 13.02 10.02 -14.06
N LYS A 22 11.82 10.64 -14.03
CA LYS A 22 11.19 11.15 -12.82
C LYS A 22 9.71 10.82 -12.79
N ILE A 23 9.22 10.44 -11.62
CA ILE A 23 7.81 10.12 -11.38
C ILE A 23 7.27 11.05 -10.28
N PRO A 24 6.06 11.61 -10.44
CA PRO A 24 5.37 12.33 -9.39
C PRO A 24 5.24 11.52 -8.09
N VAL A 25 5.48 12.15 -6.93
CA VAL A 25 5.43 11.49 -5.61
C VAL A 25 4.09 10.83 -5.31
N GLU A 26 2.99 11.34 -5.89
CA GLU A 26 1.64 10.77 -5.77
C GLU A 26 1.55 9.33 -6.30
N HIS A 27 2.37 8.95 -7.28
CA HIS A 27 2.37 7.61 -7.86
C HIS A 27 3.23 6.60 -7.08
N LEU A 28 3.95 7.03 -6.04
CA LEU A 28 4.83 6.16 -5.26
C LEU A 28 4.08 4.95 -4.69
N GLY A 29 2.87 5.15 -4.17
CA GLY A 29 2.08 4.07 -3.58
C GLY A 29 1.66 3.01 -4.58
N ASP A 30 1.26 3.42 -5.79
CA ASP A 30 0.84 2.50 -6.85
C ASP A 30 2.05 1.78 -7.47
N LEU A 31 3.19 2.47 -7.58
CA LEU A 31 4.45 1.88 -8.01
C LEU A 31 4.91 0.79 -7.04
N LEU A 32 4.89 1.05 -5.73
CA LEU A 32 5.23 0.05 -4.70
C LEU A 32 4.30 -1.17 -4.76
N ARG A 33 2.99 -0.96 -4.99
CA ARG A 33 2.01 -2.04 -5.18
C ARG A 33 2.25 -2.86 -6.43
N SER A 34 2.69 -2.24 -7.53
CA SER A 34 2.97 -2.93 -8.79
C SER A 34 4.09 -3.97 -8.69
N VAL A 35 4.97 -3.83 -7.71
CA VAL A 35 6.10 -4.75 -7.45
C VAL A 35 5.87 -5.65 -6.24
N GLY A 36 4.62 -5.73 -5.75
CA GLY A 36 4.19 -6.63 -4.70
C GLY A 36 4.38 -6.12 -3.27
N GLN A 37 4.80 -4.88 -3.07
CA GLN A 37 4.79 -4.25 -1.74
C GLN A 37 3.39 -3.76 -1.42
N ASN A 38 2.96 -3.84 -0.16
CA ASN A 38 1.62 -3.38 0.22
C ASN A 38 1.69 -2.35 1.35
N PRO A 39 2.30 -1.17 1.10
CA PRO A 39 2.38 -0.12 2.11
C PRO A 39 1.01 0.48 2.42
N THR A 40 0.84 0.84 3.68
CA THR A 40 -0.27 1.67 4.17
C THR A 40 -0.18 3.08 3.56
N LEU A 41 -1.29 3.81 3.44
CA LEU A 41 -1.33 5.20 3.00
C LEU A 41 -0.49 6.12 3.91
N ALA A 42 -0.36 5.80 5.19
CA ALA A 42 0.39 6.53 6.20
C ALA A 42 1.88 6.30 5.98
N GLU A 43 2.28 5.05 5.73
CA GLU A 43 3.63 4.74 5.28
C GLU A 43 3.94 5.42 3.95
N ILE A 44 3.01 5.43 2.98
CA ILE A 44 3.20 6.16 1.72
C ILE A 44 3.37 7.65 1.99
N ALA A 45 2.53 8.26 2.83
CA ALA A 45 2.61 9.67 3.16
C ALA A 45 3.92 10.02 3.88
N ASP A 46 4.39 9.16 4.78
CA ASP A 46 5.68 9.36 5.47
C ASP A 46 6.86 9.17 4.51
N LEU A 47 6.81 8.20 3.59
CA LEU A 47 7.79 8.05 2.51
C LEU A 47 7.76 9.23 1.53
N GLN A 48 6.59 9.79 1.23
CA GLN A 48 6.48 10.98 0.38
C GLN A 48 7.12 12.21 1.04
N LYS A 49 7.03 12.34 2.37
CA LYS A 49 7.69 13.43 3.11
C LYS A 49 9.21 13.34 3.11
N THR A 50 9.80 12.14 2.97
CA THR A 50 11.26 12.00 2.89
C THR A 50 11.80 12.41 1.52
N ILE A 51 10.95 12.39 0.48
CA ILE A 51 11.32 12.83 -0.87
C ILE A 51 11.33 14.37 -0.92
N LYS A 52 12.46 14.93 -1.33
CA LYS A 52 12.60 16.38 -1.51
C LYS A 52 12.02 16.81 -2.85
N GLY A 53 10.76 17.24 -2.84
CA GLY A 53 10.09 17.83 -4.00
C GLY A 53 8.83 17.07 -4.41
N SER A 54 8.33 17.38 -5.61
CA SER A 54 7.10 16.79 -6.16
C SER A 54 7.34 15.54 -7.01
N GLU A 55 8.61 15.19 -7.28
CA GLU A 55 8.99 14.05 -8.12
C GLU A 55 10.18 13.31 -7.51
N PHE A 56 10.31 12.02 -7.82
CA PHE A 56 11.44 11.16 -7.43
C PHE A 56 12.02 10.43 -8.64
N ASP A 57 13.30 10.10 -8.56
CA ASP A 57 14.03 9.31 -9.56
C ASP A 57 14.13 7.82 -9.16
N PHE A 58 14.73 7.03 -10.05
CA PHE A 58 14.89 5.59 -9.83
C PHE A 58 15.79 5.27 -8.63
N ASP A 59 16.82 6.09 -8.36
CA ASP A 59 17.72 5.89 -7.22
C ASP A 59 16.96 6.09 -5.90
N THR A 60 16.16 7.15 -5.79
CA THR A 60 15.28 7.39 -4.64
C THR A 60 14.29 6.24 -4.45
N TYR A 61 13.70 5.73 -5.54
CA TYR A 61 12.81 4.57 -5.50
C TYR A 61 13.52 3.31 -5.00
N GLN A 62 14.77 3.08 -5.44
CA GLN A 62 15.58 1.96 -4.97
C GLN A 62 15.93 2.06 -3.48
N GLU A 63 16.19 3.26 -2.96
CA GLU A 63 16.41 3.45 -1.52
C GLU A 63 15.14 3.10 -0.71
N ILE A 64 13.97 3.55 -1.18
CA ILE A 64 12.68 3.28 -0.52
C ILE A 64 12.38 1.78 -0.52
N ILE A 65 12.57 1.09 -1.65
CA ILE A 65 12.22 -0.33 -1.76
C ILE A 65 13.18 -1.25 -1.01
N ASN A 66 14.44 -0.83 -0.84
CA ASN A 66 15.47 -1.59 -0.12
C ASN A 66 15.67 -1.08 1.32
N ARG A 67 14.70 -0.33 1.87
CA ARG A 67 14.79 0.19 3.24
C ARG A 67 15.00 -0.97 4.24
N PRO A 68 15.85 -0.78 5.27
CA PRO A 68 16.26 -1.86 6.19
C PRO A 68 15.08 -2.47 6.97
N ASP A 69 14.05 -1.68 7.26
CA ASP A 69 12.85 -2.16 7.97
C ASP A 69 11.87 -2.93 7.07
N GLY A 70 12.13 -2.96 5.74
CA GLY A 70 11.26 -3.57 4.74
C GLY A 70 9.83 -2.99 4.75
N PHE A 71 8.92 -3.60 4.00
CA PHE A 71 7.49 -3.34 4.16
C PHE A 71 6.90 -4.41 5.06
N LYS A 72 6.04 -4.01 5.99
CA LYS A 72 5.38 -4.98 6.86
C LYS A 72 4.60 -5.97 5.98
N PRO A 73 4.79 -7.29 6.19
CA PRO A 73 3.94 -8.25 5.53
C PRO A 73 2.49 -7.99 5.91
N LEU A 74 1.56 -8.33 5.01
CA LEU A 74 0.16 -8.44 5.39
C LEU A 74 0.08 -9.36 6.62
N GLY A 75 -0.76 -8.99 7.58
CA GLY A 75 -0.97 -9.81 8.79
C GLY A 75 -1.33 -11.24 8.40
N LEU A 76 -1.21 -12.19 9.32
CA LEU A 76 -1.64 -13.55 9.02
C LEU A 76 -3.16 -13.56 8.83
N PRO A 77 -3.72 -14.45 8.00
CA PRO A 77 -5.17 -14.65 7.90
C PRO A 77 -5.85 -14.74 9.27
N GLU A 78 -5.18 -15.38 10.22
CA GLU A 78 -5.60 -15.53 11.62
C GLU A 78 -5.74 -14.19 12.36
N ASP A 79 -4.89 -13.21 12.09
CA ASP A 79 -4.96 -11.88 12.71
C ASP A 79 -6.21 -11.14 12.23
N TYR A 80 -6.55 -11.29 10.94
CA TYR A 80 -7.79 -10.75 10.38
C TYR A 80 -9.01 -11.45 10.99
N ILE A 81 -9.01 -12.79 11.05
CA ILE A 81 -10.11 -13.57 11.63
C ILE A 81 -10.35 -13.19 13.10
N LYS A 82 -9.29 -13.06 13.90
CA LYS A 82 -9.40 -12.60 15.29
C LYS A 82 -10.02 -11.21 15.38
N GLY A 83 -9.62 -10.29 14.49
CA GLY A 83 -10.23 -8.97 14.38
C GLY A 83 -11.72 -9.02 14.05
N PHE A 84 -12.14 -9.91 13.14
CA PHE A 84 -13.54 -10.12 12.79
C PHE A 84 -14.36 -10.77 13.91
N GLN A 85 -13.77 -11.70 14.67
CA GLN A 85 -14.42 -12.37 15.81
C GLN A 85 -14.79 -11.41 16.95
N VAL A 86 -14.13 -10.25 17.06
CA VAL A 86 -14.53 -9.19 18.02
C VAL A 86 -15.94 -8.67 17.73
N PHE A 87 -16.38 -8.75 16.47
CA PHE A 87 -17.67 -8.26 16.00
C PHE A 87 -18.72 -9.36 15.84
N ASP A 88 -18.31 -10.58 15.50
CA ASP A 88 -19.18 -11.77 15.48
C ASP A 88 -19.40 -12.34 16.89
N LYS A 89 -20.16 -11.61 17.71
CA LYS A 89 -20.45 -11.95 19.12
C LYS A 89 -21.12 -13.31 19.30
N ASP A 90 -21.87 -13.73 18.28
CA ASP A 90 -22.64 -14.97 18.28
C ASP A 90 -21.85 -16.15 17.67
N HIS A 91 -20.58 -15.92 17.27
CA HIS A 91 -19.70 -16.92 16.67
C HIS A 91 -20.32 -17.67 15.48
N THR A 92 -21.08 -16.92 14.67
CA THR A 92 -21.78 -17.45 13.49
C THR A 92 -20.84 -17.66 12.31
N GLY A 93 -19.68 -16.99 12.31
CA GLY A 93 -18.76 -16.87 11.18
C GLY A 93 -19.17 -15.79 10.17
N TYR A 94 -20.25 -15.05 10.42
CA TYR A 94 -20.78 -14.00 9.54
C TYR A 94 -20.88 -12.67 10.29
N ILE A 95 -20.65 -11.57 9.58
CA ILE A 95 -20.93 -10.22 10.10
C ILE A 95 -21.86 -9.49 9.14
N GLY A 96 -22.69 -8.59 9.66
CA GLY A 96 -23.56 -7.79 8.80
C GLY A 96 -22.76 -6.87 7.89
N VAL A 97 -23.25 -6.63 6.66
CA VAL A 97 -22.62 -5.71 5.70
C VAL A 97 -22.46 -4.30 6.29
N GLY A 98 -23.43 -3.85 7.11
CA GLY A 98 -23.36 -2.58 7.83
C GLY A 98 -22.21 -2.53 8.86
N GLU A 99 -21.97 -3.64 9.56
CA GLU A 99 -20.88 -3.77 10.54
C GLU A 99 -19.53 -3.85 9.83
N LEU A 100 -19.44 -4.62 8.74
CA LEU A 100 -18.24 -4.65 7.89
C LEU A 100 -17.88 -3.25 7.38
N ARG A 101 -18.87 -2.49 6.91
CA ARG A 101 -18.66 -1.10 6.47
C ARG A 101 -18.21 -0.20 7.60
N TYR A 102 -18.82 -0.33 8.79
CA TYR A 102 -18.41 0.42 9.97
C TYR A 102 -16.97 0.08 10.36
N ILE A 103 -16.59 -1.20 10.42
CA ILE A 103 -15.23 -1.67 10.71
C ILE A 103 -14.22 -1.07 9.72
N LEU A 104 -14.49 -1.17 8.41
CA LEU A 104 -13.58 -0.68 7.36
C LEU A 104 -13.47 0.86 7.31
N THR A 105 -14.40 1.59 7.93
CA THR A 105 -14.39 3.06 7.98
C THR A 105 -13.98 3.63 9.34
N SER A 106 -14.09 2.85 10.41
CA SER A 106 -13.78 3.23 11.78
C SER A 106 -12.48 2.65 12.32
N ILE A 107 -11.93 1.58 11.72
CA ILE A 107 -10.72 0.90 12.20
C ILE A 107 -9.61 1.02 11.16
N GLY A 108 -8.50 1.65 11.57
CA GLY A 108 -7.28 1.80 10.78
C GLY A 108 -7.24 3.04 9.89
N GLU A 109 -6.47 2.98 8.81
CA GLU A 109 -6.48 4.02 7.79
C GLU A 109 -7.82 4.04 7.09
N LYS A 110 -8.53 5.15 7.22
CA LYS A 110 -9.85 5.31 6.63
C LYS A 110 -9.77 5.05 5.12
N LEU A 111 -10.35 3.94 4.68
CA LEU A 111 -10.72 3.78 3.29
C LEU A 111 -11.74 4.88 2.98
N THR A 112 -11.32 5.89 2.23
CA THR A 112 -12.23 6.92 1.76
C THR A 112 -13.31 6.27 0.90
N THR A 113 -14.56 6.71 1.08
CA THR A 113 -15.75 6.10 0.49
C THR A 113 -15.68 5.99 -1.03
N SER A 114 -14.89 6.86 -1.69
CA SER A 114 -14.63 6.82 -3.13
C SER A 114 -13.93 5.53 -3.60
N LYS A 115 -13.09 4.91 -2.77
CA LYS A 115 -12.39 3.66 -3.10
C LYS A 115 -13.24 2.41 -2.88
N LEU A 116 -14.29 2.52 -2.05
CA LEU A 116 -15.27 1.46 -1.77
C LEU A 116 -16.37 1.35 -2.83
N MET A 117 -16.60 2.40 -3.64
CA MET A 117 -17.68 2.44 -4.64
C MET A 117 -17.24 2.12 -6.07
N SER A 118 -15.99 1.71 -6.27
CA SER A 118 -15.42 1.39 -7.60
C SER A 118 -15.34 -0.11 -7.91
N TYR A 119 -16.03 -0.97 -7.15
CA TYR A 119 -16.16 -2.41 -7.39
C TYR A 119 -17.62 -2.81 -7.50
#